data_AF-A0A194Q1X1-F1
#
_entry.id   AF-A0A194Q1X1-F1
#
_cell.length_a   1.000
_cell.length_b   1.000
_cell.length_c   1.000
_cell.angle_alpha   90.00
_cell.angle_beta   90.00
_cell.angle_gamma   90.00
#
_symmetry.space_group_name_H-M   'P 1'
#
loop_
_entity.id
_entity.type
_entity.pdbx_description
1 polymer ?
#
loop_
_entity_poly.entity_id
_entity_poly.type
_entity_poly.pdbx_seq_one_letter_code
_entity_poly.pdbx_strand_id
1 'polypeptide(L)'
;MLTVWYKHKKLKYRHKVWQTLSQKYGDILGLQLGTINVVVVSGKDYIKEVSSREVFEGRPDGFFYLMRSFGKKLGLVFADGPYWNKRRRTVLKYLKHYGYGSKAMEAQISEECQALTKLLENSAGRAVCVNKLFNVCIVNVVWRLVAGKRLVIVKYFAENIVLQDSSIHLS
;
A
#
# COMPACT_ATOMS: atom_id res chain seq x y z
N MET A 1 17.03 -12.31 17.76
CA MET A 1 15.77 -11.64 18.17
C MET A 1 15.98 -10.38 19.01
N LEU A 2 16.70 -10.45 20.15
CA LEU A 2 16.87 -9.32 21.09
C LEU A 2 17.53 -8.07 20.46
N THR A 3 18.53 -8.26 19.61
CA THR A 3 19.23 -7.16 18.92
C THR A 3 18.31 -6.36 17.99
N VAL A 4 17.43 -7.05 17.26
CA VAL A 4 16.45 -6.41 16.36
C VAL A 4 15.41 -5.66 17.18
N TRP A 5 14.89 -6.27 18.24
CA TRP A 5 13.92 -5.64 19.14
C TRP A 5 14.49 -4.39 19.83
N TYR A 6 15.70 -4.49 20.38
CA TYR A 6 16.39 -3.36 21.03
C TYR A 6 16.62 -2.21 20.04
N LYS A 7 17.16 -2.51 18.85
CA LYS A 7 17.35 -1.50 17.79
C LYS A 7 16.02 -0.90 17.33
N HIS A 8 14.95 -1.70 17.26
CA HIS A 8 13.63 -1.19 16.88
C HIS A 8 13.07 -0.22 17.93
N LYS A 9 13.21 -0.51 19.23
CA LYS A 9 12.85 0.43 20.30
C LYS A 9 13.63 1.74 20.20
N LYS A 10 14.93 1.69 19.89
CA LYS A 10 15.77 2.88 19.76
C LYS A 10 15.48 3.71 18.50
N LEU A 11 15.31 3.06 17.34
CA LEU A 11 15.20 3.72 16.03
C LEU A 11 13.75 4.01 15.60
N LYS A 12 12.75 3.45 16.29
CA LYS A 12 11.30 3.49 16.02
C LYS A 12 10.84 2.89 14.68
N TYR A 13 11.66 2.93 13.63
CA TYR A 13 11.32 2.48 12.28
C TYR A 13 12.07 1.22 11.87
N ARG A 14 11.36 0.23 11.32
CA ARG A 14 11.94 -1.07 10.93
C ARG A 14 12.97 -0.94 9.80
N HIS A 15 12.71 -0.11 8.79
CA HIS A 15 13.64 0.08 7.67
C HIS A 15 15.02 0.61 8.13
N LYS A 16 15.06 1.48 9.16
CA LYS A 16 16.31 1.97 9.75
C LYS A 16 17.09 0.87 10.47
N VAL A 17 16.38 -0.07 11.11
CA VAL A 17 17.01 -1.23 11.75
C VAL A 17 17.70 -2.10 10.70
N TRP A 18 17.02 -2.40 9.60
CA TRP A 18 17.59 -3.19 8.51
C TRP A 18 18.78 -2.50 7.86
N GLN A 19 18.67 -1.19 7.59
CA GLN A 19 19.77 -0.39 7.04
C GLN A 19 21.01 -0.41 7.96
N THR A 20 20.81 -0.23 9.28
CA THR A 20 21.93 -0.26 10.23
C THR A 20 22.60 -1.64 10.32
N LEU A 21 21.81 -2.72 10.18
CA LEU A 21 22.34 -4.08 10.17
C LEU A 21 23.11 -4.36 8.89
N SER A 22 22.59 -3.93 7.74
CA SER A 22 23.27 -4.03 6.44
C SER A 22 24.61 -3.29 6.44
N GLN A 23 24.65 -2.07 6.98
CA GLN A 23 25.91 -1.32 7.11
C GLN A 23 26.96 -2.01 7.98
N LYS A 24 26.53 -2.82 8.96
CA LYS A 24 27.44 -3.48 9.91
C LYS A 24 27.94 -4.84 9.42
N TYR A 25 27.08 -5.61 8.77
CA TYR A 25 27.33 -7.02 8.47
C TYR A 25 27.35 -7.33 6.97
N GLY A 26 27.09 -6.34 6.11
CA GLY A 26 27.05 -6.47 4.66
C GLY A 26 25.64 -6.48 4.08
N ASP A 27 25.57 -6.47 2.75
CA ASP A 27 24.32 -6.31 2.01
C ASP A 27 23.40 -7.54 2.05
N ILE A 28 23.94 -8.73 2.31
CA ILE A 28 23.17 -9.97 2.45
C ILE A 28 23.30 -10.47 3.90
N LEU A 29 22.18 -10.53 4.61
CA LEU A 29 22.15 -10.86 6.03
C LEU A 29 21.23 -12.04 6.31
N GLY A 30 21.77 -13.10 6.90
CA GLY A 30 20.98 -14.18 7.50
C GLY A 30 20.60 -13.83 8.95
N LEU A 31 19.30 -13.85 9.27
CA LEU A 31 18.78 -13.56 10.59
C LEU A 31 17.83 -14.67 11.06
N GLN A 32 18.00 -15.12 12.30
CA GLN A 32 17.03 -15.99 12.95
C GLN A 32 16.10 -15.16 13.85
N LEU A 33 14.84 -15.06 13.44
CA LEU A 33 13.76 -14.37 14.15
C LEU A 33 12.88 -15.40 14.86
N GLY A 34 13.33 -15.85 16.04
CA GLY A 34 12.65 -16.91 16.77
C GLY A 34 12.81 -18.23 16.03
N THR A 35 11.70 -18.82 15.58
CA THR A 35 11.69 -20.06 14.78
C THR A 35 11.81 -19.80 13.28
N ILE A 36 11.74 -18.54 12.83
CA ILE A 36 11.72 -18.18 11.41
C ILE A 36 13.11 -17.68 11.00
N ASN A 37 13.68 -18.31 9.98
CA ASN A 37 14.89 -17.84 9.32
C ASN A 37 14.52 -16.83 8.23
N VAL A 38 15.18 -15.68 8.25
CA VAL A 38 14.94 -14.57 7.32
C VAL A 38 16.26 -14.15 6.71
N VAL A 39 16.30 -14.08 5.39
CA VAL A 39 17.41 -13.44 4.67
C VAL A 39 16.98 -12.02 4.29
N VAL A 40 17.75 -11.04 4.74
CA VAL A 40 17.56 -9.63 4.38
C VAL A 40 18.57 -9.29 3.30
N VAL A 41 18.07 -8.78 2.17
CA VAL A 41 18.89 -8.38 1.03
C VAL A 41 18.79 -6.86 0.89
N SER A 42 19.94 -6.20 0.86
CA SER A 42 20.12 -4.76 0.71
C SER A 42 20.99 -4.50 -0.51
N GLY A 43 20.95 -3.27 -1.04
CA GLY A 43 21.72 -2.92 -2.25
C GLY A 43 20.95 -3.17 -3.56
N LYS A 44 21.11 -2.23 -4.51
CA LYS A 44 20.32 -2.19 -5.74
C LYS A 44 20.51 -3.44 -6.61
N ASP A 45 21.74 -3.90 -6.77
CA ASP A 45 22.06 -5.00 -7.68
C ASP A 45 21.53 -6.33 -7.15
N TYR A 46 21.72 -6.60 -5.85
CA TYR A 46 21.17 -7.79 -5.20
C TYR A 46 19.64 -7.78 -5.17
N ILE A 47 19.00 -6.64 -4.90
CA ILE A 47 17.53 -6.53 -4.95
C ILE A 47 17.01 -6.82 -6.36
N LYS A 48 17.68 -6.29 -7.39
CA LYS A 48 17.32 -6.56 -8.78
C LYS A 48 17.46 -8.03 -9.13
N GLU A 49 18.57 -8.66 -8.73
CA GLU A 49 18.83 -10.08 -8.96
C GLU A 49 17.77 -10.96 -8.27
N VAL A 50 17.51 -10.73 -6.98
CA VAL A 50 16.52 -11.48 -6.19
C VAL A 50 15.11 -11.30 -6.76
N SER A 51 14.75 -10.07 -7.14
CA SER A 51 13.41 -9.79 -7.70
C SER A 51 13.21 -10.37 -9.10
N SER A 52 14.27 -10.77 -9.79
CA SER A 52 14.22 -11.28 -11.17
C SER A 52 14.17 -12.81 -11.27
N ARG A 53 14.48 -13.53 -10.18
CA ARG A 53 14.57 -14.99 -10.17
C ARG A 53 13.28 -15.62 -9.65
N GLU A 54 12.75 -16.59 -10.38
CA GLU A 54 11.53 -17.33 -10.02
C GLU A 54 11.62 -18.04 -8.65
N VAL A 55 12.84 -18.45 -8.24
CA VAL A 55 13.09 -19.11 -6.95
C VAL A 55 12.65 -18.23 -5.76
N PHE A 56 12.66 -16.91 -5.92
CA PHE A 56 12.28 -15.95 -4.87
C PHE A 56 10.84 -15.41 -5.05
N GLU A 57 10.06 -15.94 -5.99
CA GLU A 57 8.68 -15.50 -6.22
C GLU A 57 7.67 -16.02 -5.19
N GLY A 58 8.10 -16.86 -4.24
CA GLY A 58 7.27 -17.40 -3.18
C GLY A 58 6.60 -16.31 -2.32
N ARG A 59 5.50 -16.68 -1.65
CA ARG A 59 4.84 -15.84 -0.65
C ARG A 59 5.03 -16.42 0.75
N PRO A 60 5.29 -15.58 1.77
CA PRO A 60 5.38 -16.05 3.15
C PRO A 60 4.10 -16.76 3.58
N ASP A 61 4.25 -17.88 4.27
CA ASP A 61 3.19 -18.74 4.80
C ASP A 61 2.99 -18.62 6.32
N GLY A 62 3.67 -17.65 6.95
CA GLY A 62 3.55 -17.42 8.38
C GLY A 62 2.11 -17.07 8.80
N PHE A 63 1.77 -17.36 10.06
CA PHE A 63 0.44 -17.14 10.65
C PHE A 63 -0.18 -15.77 10.30
N PHE A 64 0.60 -14.69 10.39
CA PHE A 64 0.14 -13.34 10.07
C PHE A 64 -0.30 -13.16 8.61
N TYR A 65 0.23 -13.94 7.68
CA TYR A 65 -0.12 -13.89 6.26
C TYR A 65 -1.36 -14.75 5.99
N LEU A 66 -1.44 -15.95 6.57
CA LEU A 66 -2.60 -16.84 6.42
C LEU A 66 -3.87 -16.27 7.05
N MET A 67 -3.76 -15.58 8.18
CA MET A 67 -4.90 -14.90 8.83
C MET A 67 -5.55 -13.86 7.92
N ARG A 68 -4.81 -13.28 6.97
CA ARG A 68 -5.35 -12.32 5.99
C ARG A 68 -6.09 -12.98 4.83
N SER A 69 -6.17 -14.31 4.80
CA SER A 69 -6.77 -15.07 3.70
C SER A 69 -7.48 -16.32 4.19
N PHE A 70 -8.28 -16.19 5.25
CA PHE A 70 -9.10 -17.29 5.80
C PHE A 70 -8.29 -18.55 6.13
N GLY A 71 -7.05 -18.38 6.60
CA GLY A 71 -6.15 -19.50 6.94
C GLY A 71 -5.55 -20.22 5.74
N LYS A 72 -5.71 -19.71 4.51
CA LYS A 72 -5.23 -20.34 3.27
C LYS A 72 -4.49 -19.33 2.39
N LYS A 73 -3.59 -19.81 1.53
CA LYS A 73 -2.91 -18.97 0.52
C LYS A 73 -3.85 -18.68 -0.66
N LEU A 74 -4.68 -17.65 -0.53
CA LEU A 74 -5.71 -17.30 -1.51
C LEU A 74 -5.50 -15.91 -2.14
N GLY A 75 -6.32 -15.64 -3.18
CA GLY A 75 -6.36 -14.35 -3.85
C GLY A 75 -5.18 -14.11 -4.80
N LEU A 76 -4.86 -12.82 -5.00
CA LEU A 76 -3.74 -12.35 -5.83
C LEU A 76 -2.52 -11.90 -5.02
N VAL A 77 -2.67 -11.67 -3.71
CA VAL A 77 -1.60 -11.12 -2.87
C VAL A 77 -0.82 -12.24 -2.17
N PHE A 78 -1.53 -13.24 -1.63
CA PHE A 78 -0.95 -14.28 -0.77
C PHE A 78 -0.82 -15.65 -1.44
N ALA A 79 -1.47 -15.87 -2.59
CA ALA A 79 -1.31 -17.09 -3.38
C ALA A 79 0.04 -17.09 -4.13
N ASP A 80 0.55 -18.29 -4.40
CA ASP A 80 1.82 -18.56 -5.07
C ASP A 80 1.68 -19.66 -6.16
N GLY A 81 2.73 -19.83 -6.95
CA GLY A 81 2.85 -20.90 -7.96
C GLY A 81 2.04 -20.69 -9.25
N PRO A 82 1.89 -21.76 -10.06
CA PRO A 82 1.25 -21.69 -11.38
C PRO A 82 -0.20 -21.18 -11.32
N TYR A 83 -0.89 -21.48 -10.23
CA TYR A 83 -2.26 -21.02 -9.99
C TYR A 83 -2.37 -19.50 -9.86
N TRP A 84 -1.48 -18.90 -9.07
CA TRP A 84 -1.37 -17.46 -8.93
C TRP A 84 -1.05 -16.80 -10.29
N ASN A 85 -0.11 -17.37 -11.05
CA ASN A 85 0.27 -16.90 -12.37
C ASN A 85 -0.90 -16.85 -13.36
N LYS A 86 -1.73 -17.90 -13.38
CA LYS A 86 -2.94 -17.94 -14.22
C LYS A 86 -3.94 -16.87 -13.80
N ARG A 87 -4.25 -16.77 -12.51
CA ARG A 87 -5.21 -15.77 -11.98
C ARG A 87 -4.74 -14.34 -12.24
N ARG A 88 -3.48 -14.02 -11.99
CA ARG A 88 -2.90 -12.70 -12.24
C ARG A 88 -3.04 -12.29 -13.70
N ARG A 89 -2.70 -13.18 -14.64
CA ARG A 89 -2.85 -12.93 -16.08
C ARG A 89 -4.31 -12.67 -16.46
N THR A 90 -5.23 -13.51 -15.98
CA THR A 90 -6.66 -13.35 -16.23
C THR A 90 -7.18 -12.01 -15.71
N VAL A 91 -6.88 -11.65 -14.45
CA VAL A 91 -7.34 -10.39 -13.86
C VAL A 91 -6.75 -9.19 -14.59
N LEU A 92 -5.45 -9.21 -14.92
CA LEU A 92 -4.83 -8.11 -15.69
C LEU A 92 -5.45 -7.95 -17.08
N LYS A 93 -5.82 -9.05 -17.74
CA LYS A 93 -6.53 -9.01 -19.02
C LYS A 93 -7.89 -8.29 -18.88
N TYR A 94 -8.67 -8.65 -17.85
CA TYR A 94 -9.95 -7.99 -17.59
C TYR A 94 -9.77 -6.53 -17.19
N LEU A 95 -8.82 -6.21 -16.31
CA LEU A 95 -8.55 -4.82 -15.91
C LEU A 95 -8.23 -3.95 -17.14
N LYS A 96 -7.37 -4.42 -18.05
CA LYS A 96 -7.07 -3.71 -19.30
C LYS A 96 -8.30 -3.54 -20.18
N HIS A 97 -9.14 -4.57 -20.29
CA HIS A 97 -10.40 -4.50 -21.03
C HIS A 97 -11.36 -3.45 -20.45
N TYR A 98 -11.41 -3.30 -19.13
CA TYR A 98 -12.21 -2.28 -18.44
C TYR A 98 -11.55 -0.90 -18.35
N GLY A 99 -10.44 -0.69 -19.06
CA GLY A 99 -9.81 0.62 -19.20
C GLY A 99 -8.66 0.91 -18.25
N TYR A 100 -8.15 -0.09 -17.52
CA TYR A 100 -6.91 0.07 -16.75
C TYR A 100 -5.74 0.47 -17.67
N GLY A 101 -5.14 1.62 -17.41
CA GLY A 101 -4.06 2.19 -18.21
C GLY A 101 -4.50 2.74 -19.57
N SER A 102 -5.79 2.99 -19.77
CA SER A 102 -6.32 3.63 -20.98
C SER A 102 -6.69 5.10 -20.74
N LYS A 103 -6.99 5.83 -21.82
CA LYS A 103 -7.52 7.21 -21.77
C LYS A 103 -8.81 7.31 -20.94
N ALA A 104 -9.59 6.23 -20.82
CA ALA A 104 -10.79 6.21 -19.99
C ALA A 104 -10.44 6.35 -18.51
N MET A 105 -9.42 5.64 -18.03
CA MET A 105 -8.94 5.77 -16.65
C MET A 105 -8.33 7.15 -16.40
N GLU A 106 -7.62 7.72 -17.38
CA GLU A 106 -7.12 9.09 -17.30
C GLU A 106 -8.26 10.11 -17.12
N ALA A 107 -9.33 9.99 -17.92
CA ALA A 107 -10.51 10.83 -17.79
C ALA A 107 -11.17 10.70 -16.41
N GLN A 108 -11.28 9.48 -15.88
CA GLN A 108 -11.81 9.24 -14.53
C GLN A 108 -10.95 9.88 -13.44
N ILE A 109 -9.62 9.79 -13.55
CA ILE A 109 -8.69 10.44 -12.61
C ILE A 109 -8.84 11.96 -12.69
N SER A 110 -8.89 12.52 -13.89
CA SER A 110 -9.07 13.96 -14.11
C SER A 110 -10.36 14.48 -13.50
N GLU A 111 -11.47 13.75 -13.65
CA GLU A 111 -12.75 14.08 -13.03
C GLU A 111 -12.68 14.09 -11.49
N GLU A 112 -12.03 13.09 -10.87
CA GLU A 112 -11.86 13.07 -9.41
C GLU A 112 -10.93 14.18 -8.92
N CYS A 113 -9.88 14.53 -9.68
CA CYS A 113 -9.02 15.67 -9.37
C CYS A 113 -9.79 16.99 -9.45
N GLN A 114 -10.60 17.20 -10.49
CA GLN A 114 -11.44 18.41 -10.61
C GLN A 114 -12.47 18.49 -9.47
N ALA A 115 -13.07 17.37 -9.08
CA ALA A 115 -13.98 17.33 -7.94
C ALA A 115 -13.27 17.68 -6.63
N LEU A 116 -12.01 17.23 -6.47
CA LEU A 116 -11.19 17.56 -5.31
C LEU A 116 -10.83 19.04 -5.26
N THR A 117 -10.42 19.63 -6.38
CA THR A 117 -10.11 21.06 -6.47
C THR A 117 -11.31 21.91 -6.10
N LYS A 118 -12.50 21.60 -6.64
CA LYS A 118 -13.74 22.29 -6.28
C LYS A 118 -14.06 22.20 -4.78
N LEU A 119 -13.79 21.05 -4.16
CA LEU A 119 -13.98 20.88 -2.71
C LEU A 119 -13.03 21.79 -1.92
N LEU A 120 -11.78 21.92 -2.36
CA LEU A 120 -10.80 22.81 -1.73
C LEU A 120 -11.16 24.28 -1.93
N GLU A 121 -11.60 24.68 -3.12
CA GLU A 121 -12.10 26.03 -3.40
C GLU A 121 -13.29 26.40 -2.49
N ASN A 122 -14.26 25.48 -2.33
CA ASN A 122 -15.40 25.68 -1.43
C ASN A 122 -15.00 25.72 0.06
N SER A 123 -13.81 25.20 0.38
CA SER A 123 -13.25 25.19 1.73
C SER A 123 -12.20 26.28 1.91
N ALA A 124 -12.09 27.23 0.97
CA ALA A 124 -11.15 28.35 1.06
C ALA A 124 -11.36 29.11 2.38
N GLY A 125 -10.24 29.39 3.06
CA GLY A 125 -10.23 30.04 4.38
C GLY A 125 -10.43 29.11 5.58
N ARG A 126 -10.63 27.80 5.38
CA ARG A 126 -10.75 26.81 6.47
C ARG A 126 -9.57 25.83 6.49
N ALA A 127 -9.22 25.33 7.67
CA ALA A 127 -8.20 24.32 7.82
C ALA A 127 -8.72 22.94 7.33
N VAL A 128 -7.93 22.29 6.48
CA VAL A 128 -8.27 21.03 5.79
C VAL A 128 -7.29 19.94 6.19
N CYS A 129 -7.79 18.76 6.56
CA CYS A 129 -6.93 17.61 6.85
C CYS A 129 -6.46 16.91 5.56
N VAL A 130 -5.23 17.23 5.12
CA VAL A 130 -4.64 16.71 3.86
C VAL A 130 -4.45 15.19 3.87
N ASN A 131 -4.17 14.58 5.02
CA ASN A 131 -3.86 13.15 5.12
C ASN A 131 -5.01 12.25 4.60
N LYS A 132 -6.25 12.69 4.82
CA LYS A 132 -7.45 11.96 4.41
C LYS A 132 -7.96 12.36 3.03
N LEU A 133 -7.56 13.54 2.55
CA LEU A 133 -8.12 14.20 1.38
C LEU A 133 -8.11 13.33 0.12
N PHE A 134 -7.00 12.65 -0.16
CA PHE A 134 -6.83 11.86 -1.39
C PHE A 134 -7.46 10.48 -1.35
N ASN A 135 -7.77 9.96 -0.15
CA ASN A 135 -8.23 8.58 0.00
C ASN A 135 -9.53 8.32 -0.77
N VAL A 136 -10.47 9.26 -0.72
CA VAL A 136 -11.75 9.12 -1.43
C VAL A 136 -11.55 9.12 -2.94
N CYS A 137 -10.72 10.02 -3.46
CA CYS A 137 -10.41 10.06 -4.90
C CYS A 137 -9.80 8.73 -5.37
N ILE A 138 -8.81 8.21 -4.63
CA ILE A 138 -8.16 6.93 -4.97
C ILE A 138 -9.16 5.78 -4.94
N VAL A 139 -9.98 5.70 -3.88
CA VAL A 139 -11.01 4.66 -3.76
C VAL A 139 -12.05 4.78 -4.86
N ASN A 140 -12.47 5.99 -5.24
CA ASN A 140 -13.43 6.20 -6.33
C ASN A 140 -12.91 5.71 -7.68
N VAL A 141 -11.65 5.99 -8.02
CA VAL A 141 -11.04 5.52 -9.27
C VAL A 141 -10.98 3.99 -9.29
N VAL A 142 -10.54 3.36 -8.20
CA VAL A 142 -10.48 1.90 -8.09
C VAL A 142 -11.89 1.30 -8.11
N TRP A 143 -12.85 1.91 -7.42
CA TRP A 143 -14.23 1.43 -7.38
C TRP A 143 -14.92 1.54 -8.73
N ARG A 144 -14.69 2.62 -9.48
CA ARG A 144 -15.18 2.76 -10.86
C ARG A 144 -14.62 1.66 -11.76
N LEU A 145 -13.34 1.33 -11.61
CA LEU A 145 -12.71 0.26 -12.39
C LEU A 145 -13.30 -1.12 -12.07
N VAL A 146 -13.64 -1.38 -10.81
CA VAL A 146 -14.13 -2.71 -10.35
C VAL A 146 -15.65 -2.85 -10.47
N ALA A 147 -16.41 -1.84 -10.05
CA ALA A 147 -17.87 -1.87 -9.95
C ALA A 147 -18.58 -1.10 -11.08
N GLY A 148 -17.84 -0.37 -11.93
CA GLY A 148 -18.39 0.42 -13.03
C GLY A 148 -19.17 1.67 -12.61
N LYS A 149 -19.19 2.01 -11.32
CA LYS A 149 -19.95 3.14 -10.77
C LYS A 149 -19.08 4.03 -9.89
N ARG A 150 -19.41 5.31 -9.80
CA ARG A 150 -18.78 6.23 -8.83
C ARG A 150 -19.44 6.08 -7.47
N LEU A 151 -18.67 6.13 -6.39
CA LEU A 151 -19.23 6.28 -5.06
C LEU A 151 -19.56 7.77 -4.81
N VAL A 152 -20.72 8.04 -4.23
CA VAL A 152 -21.13 9.40 -3.81
C VAL A 152 -20.59 9.72 -2.40
N ILE A 153 -19.43 9.15 -2.03
CA ILE A 153 -18.84 9.29 -0.69
C ILE A 153 -18.21 10.69 -0.50
N VAL A 154 -17.93 11.40 -1.58
CA VAL A 154 -17.31 12.74 -1.55
C VAL A 154 -18.12 13.71 -0.68
N LYS A 155 -19.47 13.63 -0.68
CA LYS A 155 -20.33 14.51 0.14
C LYS A 155 -20.16 14.25 1.64
N TYR A 156 -20.32 13.00 2.07
CA TYR A 156 -20.14 12.59 3.47
C TYR A 156 -18.72 12.83 3.98
N PHE A 157 -17.72 12.71 3.10
CA PHE A 157 -16.33 12.90 3.48
C PHE A 157 -15.95 14.39 3.53
N ALA A 158 -16.54 15.25 2.69
CA ALA A 158 -16.36 16.70 2.73
C ALA A 158 -16.76 17.30 4.09
N GLU A 159 -17.86 16.80 4.67
CA GLU A 159 -18.34 17.21 5.99
C GLU A 159 -17.36 16.83 7.13
N ASN A 160 -16.54 15.80 6.92
CA ASN A 160 -15.57 15.28 7.90
C ASN A 160 -14.12 15.71 7.65
N ILE A 161 -13.84 16.45 6.57
CA ILE A 161 -12.51 16.96 6.21
C ILE A 161 -12.26 18.36 6.80
N VAL A 162 -13.31 19.18 6.85
CA VAL A 162 -13.26 20.52 7.43
C VAL A 162 -13.13 20.36 8.94
N LEU A 163 -12.02 20.83 9.48
CA LEU A 163 -11.88 20.92 10.93
C LEU A 163 -12.95 21.92 11.40
N GLN A 164 -13.97 21.46 12.11
CA GLN A 164 -14.88 22.36 12.83
C GLN A 164 -14.02 23.11 13.83
N ASP A 165 -13.94 24.44 13.69
CA ASP A 165 -13.40 25.32 14.72
C ASP A 165 -14.17 25.03 16.02
N SER A 166 -13.57 24.20 16.85
CA SER A 166 -13.94 24.04 18.25
C SER A 166 -12.74 24.51 19.04
N SER A 167 -12.85 25.78 19.42
CA SER A 167 -12.16 26.47 20.52
C SER A 167 -10.88 27.23 20.17
N ILE A 168 -11.10 28.51 19.85
CA ILE A 168 -10.29 29.66 20.28
C ILE A 168 -10.08 29.57 21.81
N HIS A 169 -8.90 29.99 22.28
CA HIS A 169 -8.48 30.21 23.68
C HIS A 169 -8.23 28.96 24.54
N LEU A 170 -6.95 28.69 24.82
CA LEU A 170 -6.46 28.57 26.19
C LEU A 170 -5.05 29.16 26.27
N SER A 171 -4.96 30.09 27.21
CA SER A 171 -3.85 30.88 27.72
C SER A 171 -2.64 30.06 28.17
#